data_AF-A0A3R7U076-F1
#
_entry.id   AF-A0A3R7U076-F1
#
_cell.length_a   1.000
_cell.length_b   1.000
_cell.length_c   1.000
_cell.angle_alpha   90.00
_cell.angle_beta   90.00
_cell.angle_gamma   90.00
#
_symmetry.space_group_name_H-M   'P 1'
#
loop_
_entity.id
_entity.type
_entity.pdbx_description
1 polymer ?
#
loop_
_entity_poly.entity_id
_entity_poly.type
_entity_poly.pdbx_seq_one_letter_code
_entity_poly.pdbx_strand_id
1 'polypeptide(L)'
;MIDPLALEILRYRFPRKLIPQRFNKYLKIVLQKAGVNEMVRGFKFNSDSQRKELGLFPKYHVISSHDLRRSFATNFFGKIPTPILMNMTGHAK
;
A
#
# COMPACT_ATOMS: atom_id res chain seq x y z
N MET A 1 -5.58 -12.19 -14.84
CA MET A 1 -5.64 -11.30 -16.00
C MET A 1 -5.42 -9.88 -15.51
N ILE A 2 -4.51 -9.11 -16.13
CA ILE A 2 -4.25 -7.72 -15.74
C ILE A 2 -5.34 -6.84 -16.35
N ASP A 3 -5.85 -5.89 -15.57
CA ASP A 3 -6.90 -4.96 -16.01
C ASP A 3 -6.44 -4.14 -17.24
N PRO A 4 -7.21 -4.11 -18.35
CA PRO A 4 -6.85 -3.36 -19.56
C PRO A 4 -6.63 -1.86 -19.32
N LEU A 5 -7.41 -1.23 -18.44
CA LEU A 5 -7.26 0.17 -18.08
C LEU A 5 -5.94 0.42 -17.35
N ALA A 6 -5.56 -0.50 -16.45
CA ALA A 6 -4.26 -0.41 -15.78
C ALA A 6 -3.10 -0.49 -16.79
N LEU A 7 -3.22 -1.36 -17.81
CA LEU A 7 -2.22 -1.48 -18.87
C LEU A 7 -2.12 -0.20 -19.72
N GLU A 8 -3.25 0.41 -20.07
CA GLU A 8 -3.29 1.68 -20.80
C GLU A 8 -2.62 2.81 -20.01
N ILE A 9 -2.95 2.94 -18.71
CA ILE A 9 -2.35 3.94 -17.83
C ILE A 9 -0.84 3.77 -17.76
N LEU A 10 -0.35 2.54 -17.60
CA LEU A 10 1.08 2.27 -17.49
C LEU A 10 1.84 2.54 -18.80
N ARG A 11 1.21 2.33 -19.95
CA ARG A 11 1.85 2.51 -21.28
C ARG A 11 1.80 3.93 -21.81
N TYR A 12 0.67 4.62 -21.63
CA TYR A 12 0.39 5.86 -22.34
C TYR A 12 0.03 7.05 -21.44
N ARG A 13 -0.38 6.81 -20.19
CA ARG A 13 -0.85 7.86 -19.27
C ARG A 13 -0.19 7.78 -17.91
N PHE A 14 1.13 7.51 -17.90
CA PHE A 14 1.85 7.33 -16.65
C PHE A 14 1.82 8.64 -15.84
N PRO A 15 1.39 8.61 -14.56
CA PRO A 15 1.23 9.81 -13.77
C PRO A 15 2.58 10.47 -13.48
N ARG A 16 2.56 11.80 -13.30
CA ARG A 16 3.74 12.54 -12.84
C ARG A 16 4.18 12.05 -11.47
N LYS A 17 5.50 12.17 -11.22
CA LYS A 17 6.09 11.82 -9.92
C LYS A 17 5.37 12.55 -8.79
N LEU A 18 5.03 11.79 -7.76
CA LEU A 18 4.34 12.28 -6.58
C LEU A 18 5.24 12.13 -5.36
N ILE A 19 5.08 13.03 -4.40
CA ILE A 19 5.81 13.00 -3.13
C ILE A 19 5.15 11.92 -2.24
N PRO A 20 5.92 11.09 -1.49
CA PRO A 20 5.39 9.97 -0.71
C PRO A 20 4.22 10.30 0.24
N GLN A 21 4.22 11.48 0.86
CA GLN A 21 3.14 11.90 1.77
C GLN A 21 1.81 12.08 1.01
N ARG A 22 1.86 12.69 -0.18
CA ARG A 22 0.67 12.85 -1.03
C ARG A 22 0.19 11.50 -1.53
N PHE A 23 1.10 10.56 -1.79
CA PHE A 23 0.73 9.23 -2.30
C PHE A 23 -0.10 8.50 -1.25
N ASN A 24 0.39 8.50 -0.01
CA ASN A 24 -0.34 7.93 1.12
C ASN A 24 -1.68 8.63 1.32
N LYS A 25 -1.77 9.96 1.20
CA LYS A 25 -3.06 10.67 1.29
C LYS A 25 -4.06 10.18 0.24
N TYR A 26 -3.66 10.09 -1.03
CA TYR A 26 -4.55 9.63 -2.10
C TYR A 26 -4.89 8.14 -1.99
N LEU A 27 -3.95 7.30 -1.57
CA LEU A 27 -4.18 5.89 -1.30
C LEU A 27 -5.34 5.70 -0.30
N LYS A 28 -5.34 6.46 0.81
CA LYS A 28 -6.42 6.41 1.81
C LYS A 28 -7.78 6.79 1.21
N ILE A 29 -7.83 7.80 0.35
CA ILE A 29 -9.06 8.22 -0.34
C ILE A 29 -9.57 7.13 -1.28
N VAL A 30 -8.67 6.51 -2.06
CA VAL A 30 -9.03 5.41 -2.97
C VAL A 30 -9.58 4.22 -2.19
N LEU A 31 -8.90 3.81 -1.11
CA LEU A 31 -9.32 2.69 -0.28
C LEU A 31 -10.66 2.95 0.42
N GLN A 32 -10.90 4.18 0.88
CA GLN A 32 -12.18 4.59 1.46
C GLN A 32 -13.30 4.50 0.43
N LYS A 33 -13.09 5.01 -0.79
CA LYS A 33 -14.05 4.92 -1.91
C LYS A 33 -14.29 3.47 -2.35
N ALA A 34 -13.29 2.61 -2.23
CA ALA A 34 -13.41 1.18 -2.47
C ALA A 34 -14.08 0.40 -1.32
N GLY A 35 -14.51 1.07 -0.25
CA GLY A 35 -15.23 0.44 0.86
C GLY A 35 -14.33 -0.33 1.85
N VAL A 36 -13.03 -0.10 1.86
CA VAL A 36 -12.06 -0.76 2.77
C VAL A 36 -12.12 -0.13 4.17
N ASN A 37 -13.28 -0.25 4.81
CA ASN A 37 -13.67 0.52 6.00
C ASN A 37 -13.77 -0.32 7.27
N GLU A 38 -13.42 -1.62 7.21
CA GLU A 38 -13.44 -2.49 8.39
C GLU A 38 -12.58 -1.91 9.52
N MET A 39 -13.08 -1.98 10.77
CA MET A 39 -12.36 -1.49 11.93
C MET A 39 -11.26 -2.48 12.31
N VAL A 40 -10.02 -2.01 12.34
CA VAL A 40 -8.84 -2.82 12.66
C VAL A 40 -8.06 -2.20 13.80
N ARG A 41 -7.39 -3.04 14.59
CA ARG A 41 -6.40 -2.58 15.56
C ARG A 41 -5.12 -2.18 14.83
N GLY A 42 -4.69 -0.94 15.01
CA GLY A 42 -3.50 -0.41 14.35
C GLY A 42 -2.80 0.64 15.19
N PHE A 43 -1.52 0.86 14.92
CA PHE A 43 -0.74 1.91 15.55
C PHE A 43 -0.85 3.21 14.77
N LYS A 44 -1.13 4.32 15.45
CA LYS A 44 -1.14 5.65 14.85
C LYS A 44 -0.41 6.63 15.75
N PHE A 45 0.30 7.56 15.13
CA PHE A 45 0.94 8.65 15.87
C PHE A 45 -0.13 9.57 16.45
N ASN A 46 -0.08 9.77 17.76
CA ASN A 46 -0.87 10.73 18.51
C ASN A 46 -0.03 12.01 18.69
N SER A 47 -0.58 13.16 18.27
CA SER A 47 0.09 14.46 18.40
C SER A 47 0.24 14.92 19.84
N ASP A 48 -0.64 14.48 20.73
CA ASP A 48 -0.69 14.99 22.10
C ASP A 48 0.32 14.24 22.97
N SER A 49 0.38 12.92 22.82
CA SER A 49 1.36 12.08 23.52
C SER A 49 2.69 11.94 22.79
N GLN A 50 2.80 12.43 21.55
CA GLN A 50 3.96 12.28 20.66
C GLN A 50 4.41 10.83 20.47
N ARG A 51 3.50 9.86 20.64
CA ARG A 51 3.77 8.43 20.58
C ARG A 51 2.87 7.71 19.59
N LYS A 52 3.33 6.55 19.11
CA LYS A 52 2.46 5.63 18.37
C LYS A 52 1.62 4.86 19.37
N GLU A 53 0.31 5.04 19.30
CA GLU A 53 -0.64 4.38 20.18
C GLU A 53 -1.45 3.35 19.39
N LEU A 54 -1.75 2.24 20.06
CA LEU A 54 -2.65 1.22 19.53
C LEU A 54 -4.08 1.71 19.70
N GLY A 55 -4.86 1.66 18.63
CA GLY A 55 -6.27 2.02 18.65
C GLY A 55 -7.07 1.26 17.60
N LEU A 56 -8.39 1.47 17.61
CA LEU A 56 -9.28 0.99 16.56
C LEU A 56 -9.47 2.08 15.51
N PHE A 57 -9.18 1.74 14.26
CA PHE A 57 -9.28 2.67 13.13
C PHE A 57 -9.90 1.96 11.93
N PRO A 58 -10.59 2.69 11.04
CA PRO A 58 -10.95 2.16 9.73
C PRO A 58 -9.68 1.72 8.98
N LYS A 59 -9.72 0.57 8.33
CA LYS A 59 -8.54 -0.04 7.69
C LYS A 59 -7.88 0.88 6.66
N TYR A 60 -8.66 1.57 5.83
CA TYR A 60 -8.12 2.56 4.89
C TYR A 60 -7.24 3.62 5.57
N HIS A 61 -7.47 3.93 6.85
CA HIS A 61 -6.77 4.99 7.57
C HIS A 61 -5.37 4.59 8.05
N VAL A 62 -5.17 3.30 8.30
CA VAL A 62 -3.90 2.75 8.83
C VAL A 62 -3.03 2.14 7.73
N ILE A 63 -3.60 1.84 6.56
CA ILE A 63 -2.82 1.38 5.40
C ILE A 63 -1.90 2.49 4.88
N SER A 64 -0.69 2.08 4.52
CA SER A 64 0.36 2.89 3.91
C SER A 64 0.86 2.26 2.59
N SER A 65 1.66 3.02 1.86
CA SER A 65 2.35 2.54 0.65
C SER A 65 3.23 1.31 0.92
N HIS A 66 3.78 1.17 2.13
CA HIS A 66 4.60 0.02 2.49
C HIS A 66 3.79 -1.28 2.56
N ASP A 67 2.52 -1.20 2.95
CA ASP A 67 1.63 -2.35 3.03
C ASP A 67 1.31 -2.91 1.64
N LEU A 68 1.26 -2.06 0.61
CA LEU A 68 1.12 -2.52 -0.78
C LEU A 68 2.27 -3.46 -1.18
N ARG A 69 3.51 -3.09 -0.84
CA ARG A 69 4.70 -3.93 -1.08
C ARG A 69 4.63 -5.24 -0.29
N ARG A 70 4.25 -5.17 0.99
CA ARG A 70 4.11 -6.37 1.83
C ARG A 70 3.05 -7.32 1.27
N SER A 71 1.87 -6.80 0.92
CA SER A 71 0.80 -7.59 0.31
C SER A 71 1.22 -8.21 -1.03
N PHE A 72 1.96 -7.47 -1.87
CA PHE A 72 2.56 -8.02 -3.08
C PHE A 72 3.46 -9.22 -2.74
N ALA A 73 4.43 -9.04 -1.85
CA ALA A 73 5.34 -10.12 -1.46
C ALA A 73 4.59 -11.34 -0.93
N THR A 74 3.64 -11.16 0.00
CA THR A 74 2.85 -12.26 0.59
C THR A 74 1.98 -12.97 -0.44
N ASN A 75 1.32 -12.22 -1.35
CA ASN A 75 0.42 -12.81 -2.34
C ASN A 75 1.14 -13.66 -3.41
N PHE A 76 2.41 -13.33 -3.68
CA PHE A 76 3.23 -14.00 -4.69
C PHE A 76 4.30 -14.93 -4.12
N PHE A 77 4.47 -14.97 -2.80
CA PHE A 77 5.35 -15.93 -2.14
C PHE A 77 4.90 -17.37 -2.47
N GLY A 78 5.84 -18.21 -2.90
CA GLY A 78 5.56 -19.57 -3.37
C GLY A 78 4.92 -19.68 -4.76
N LYS A 79 4.48 -18.56 -5.36
CA LYS A 79 3.97 -18.51 -6.76
C LYS A 79 5.01 -18.02 -7.75
N ILE A 80 5.90 -17.12 -7.30
CA ILE A 80 7.05 -16.63 -8.05
C ILE A 80 8.32 -17.19 -7.41
N PRO A 81 9.34 -17.60 -8.19
CA PRO A 81 10.62 -18.00 -7.64
C PRO A 81 11.16 -16.96 -6.65
N THR A 82 11.53 -17.41 -5.45
CA THR A 82 12.00 -16.55 -4.35
C THR A 82 13.10 -15.57 -4.77
N PRO A 83 14.12 -15.95 -5.57
CA PRO A 83 15.14 -14.99 -6.02
C PRO A 83 14.57 -13.84 -6.85
N ILE A 84 13.58 -14.13 -7.71
CA ILE A 84 12.92 -13.10 -8.54
C ILE A 84 12.08 -12.17 -7.67
N LEU A 85 11.32 -12.73 -6.73
CA LEU A 85 10.50 -11.96 -5.80
C LEU A 85 11.35 -11.07 -4.88
N MET A 86 12.51 -11.57 -4.42
CA MET A 86 13.48 -10.80 -3.64
C MET A 86 14.06 -9.64 -4.44
N ASN A 87 14.42 -9.87 -5.70
CA ASN A 87 14.89 -8.81 -6.60
C ASN A 87 13.83 -7.71 -6.77
N MET A 88 12.58 -8.07 -7.08
CA MET A 88 11.49 -7.11 -7.24
C MET A 88 11.18 -6.30 -5.96
N THR A 89 11.36 -6.90 -4.79
CA THR A 89 11.03 -6.27 -3.50
C THR A 89 12.21 -5.54 -2.86
N GLY A 90 13.39 -5.54 -3.50
CA GLY A 90 14.61 -4.90 -3.00
C GLY A 90 15.26 -5.62 -1.83
N HIS A 91 15.11 -6.95 -1.76
CA HIS A 91 15.80 -7.82 -0.79
C HIS A 91 16.89 -8.68 -1.45
N ALA A 92 17.22 -8.43 -2.72
CA ALA A 92 18.40 -9.03 -3.33
C ALA A 92 19.65 -8.50 -2.61
N LYS A 93 20.54 -9.43 -2.25
CA LYS A 93 21.90 -9.11 -1.80
C LYS A 93 22.76 -8.74 -3.00
#